data_AF-A0A7G9YHI7-F1
#
_entry.id   AF-A0A7G9YHI7-F1
#
_cell.length_a   1.000
_cell.length_b   1.000
_cell.length_c   1.000
_cell.angle_alpha   90.00
_cell.angle_beta   90.00
_cell.angle_gamma   90.00
#
_symmetry.space_group_name_H-M   'P 1'
#
loop_
_entity.id
_entity.type
_entity.pdbx_description
1 polymer ?
#
loop_
_entity_poly.entity_id
_entity_poly.type
_entity_poly.pdbx_seq_one_letter_code
_entity_poly.pdbx_strand_id
1 'polypeptide(L)'
;MKYRTGSIEELLRWVVSVDRRLVLMKSMKGHTVVKASDVAHETSRSTQNISRALKELEDKGLIECLTPEKITWKKYMLTDMGKDVLDELDEKYF
;
A
#
# COMPACT_ATOMS: atom_id res chain seq x y z
N MET A 1 -22.16 13.52 7.24
CA MET A 1 -20.86 12.84 7.02
C MET A 1 -21.08 11.34 6.77
N LYS A 2 -21.74 10.96 5.66
CA LYS A 2 -22.03 9.55 5.30
C LYS A 2 -21.30 9.08 4.03
N TYR A 3 -20.48 9.94 3.42
CA TYR A 3 -19.80 9.67 2.14
C TYR A 3 -18.41 9.05 2.28
N ARG A 4 -17.82 9.01 3.49
CA ARG A 4 -16.46 8.49 3.74
C ARG A 4 -16.41 6.96 3.83
N THR A 5 -17.45 6.33 4.36
CA THR A 5 -17.45 4.87 4.60
C THR A 5 -17.57 4.08 3.30
N GLY A 6 -18.36 4.56 2.33
CA GLY A 6 -18.48 3.92 1.02
C GLY A 6 -17.16 3.89 0.25
N SER A 7 -16.38 4.98 0.29
CA SER A 7 -15.07 5.02 -0.39
C SER A 7 -14.03 4.11 0.26
N ILE A 8 -14.04 3.97 1.58
CA ILE A 8 -13.10 3.09 2.29
C ILE A 8 -13.42 1.62 2.00
N GLU A 9 -14.69 1.22 2.01
CA GLU A 9 -15.08 -0.16 1.71
C GLU A 9 -14.74 -0.54 0.26
N GLU A 10 -14.94 0.36 -0.69
CA GLU A 10 -14.54 0.17 -2.09
C GLU A 10 -13.01 -0.01 -2.23
N LEU A 11 -12.22 0.83 -1.55
CA LEU A 11 -10.77 0.72 -1.53
C LEU A 11 -10.29 -0.56 -0.86
N LEU A 12 -10.93 -0.98 0.22
CA LEU A 12 -10.63 -2.23 0.91
C LEU A 12 -10.88 -3.43 -0.02
N ARG A 13 -12.06 -3.51 -0.65
CA ARG A 13 -12.41 -4.56 -1.64
C ARG A 13 -11.43 -4.54 -2.82
N TRP A 14 -11.05 -3.35 -3.27
CA TRP A 14 -10.02 -3.20 -4.29
C TRP A 14 -8.68 -3.77 -3.79
N VAL A 15 -8.17 -3.41 -2.62
CA VAL A 15 -6.92 -3.98 -2.10
C VAL A 15 -6.98 -5.51 -2.04
N VAL A 16 -7.99 -6.10 -1.39
CA VAL A 16 -8.04 -7.56 -1.18
C VAL A 16 -8.26 -8.36 -2.46
N SER A 17 -8.84 -7.76 -3.51
CA SER A 17 -9.06 -8.47 -4.79
C SER A 17 -7.77 -8.83 -5.55
N VAL A 18 -6.61 -8.31 -5.13
CA VAL A 18 -5.30 -8.66 -5.73
C VAL A 18 -4.24 -8.88 -4.65
N ASP A 19 -3.66 -10.08 -4.64
CA ASP A 19 -2.67 -10.53 -3.66
C ASP A 19 -1.49 -9.56 -3.46
N ARG A 20 -0.84 -9.07 -4.53
CA ARG A 20 0.29 -8.13 -4.41
C ARG A 20 -0.04 -6.82 -3.69
N ARG A 21 -1.29 -6.35 -3.78
CA ARG A 21 -1.74 -5.12 -3.10
C ARG A 21 -1.91 -5.38 -1.62
N LEU A 22 -2.55 -6.49 -1.29
CA LEU A 22 -2.72 -6.94 0.08
C LEU A 22 -1.37 -7.17 0.76
N VAL A 23 -0.46 -7.88 0.09
CA VAL A 23 0.91 -8.13 0.57
C VAL A 23 1.65 -6.81 0.83
N LEU A 24 1.60 -5.86 -0.10
CA LEU A 24 2.24 -4.55 0.09
C LEU A 24 1.62 -3.80 1.29
N MET A 25 0.29 -3.69 1.39
CA MET A 25 -0.37 -3.04 2.52
C MET A 25 0.06 -3.66 3.86
N LYS A 26 0.10 -4.99 3.96
CA LYS A 26 0.58 -5.68 5.16
C LYS A 26 2.04 -5.39 5.48
N SER A 27 2.92 -5.39 4.48
CA SER A 27 4.35 -5.09 4.67
C SER A 27 4.61 -3.66 5.15
N MET A 28 3.68 -2.73 4.89
CA MET A 28 3.80 -1.36 5.40
C MET A 28 3.36 -1.24 6.87
N LYS A 29 2.72 -2.25 7.45
CA LYS A 29 2.35 -2.26 8.87
C LYS A 29 3.60 -2.24 9.73
N GLY A 30 3.73 -1.21 10.58
CA GLY A 30 4.90 -1.03 11.45
C GLY A 30 6.11 -0.38 10.78
N HIS A 31 6.03 -0.02 9.50
CA HIS A 31 7.08 0.69 8.78
C HIS A 31 6.65 2.12 8.46
N THR A 32 7.42 3.12 8.90
CA THR A 32 7.16 4.52 8.52
C THR A 32 7.39 4.75 7.02
N VAL A 33 8.39 4.07 6.45
CA VAL A 33 8.78 4.19 5.05
C VAL A 33 9.21 2.82 4.52
N VAL A 34 8.85 2.52 3.27
CA VAL A 34 9.26 1.29 2.58
C VAL A 34 9.97 1.58 1.25
N LYS A 35 10.77 0.61 0.80
CA LYS A 35 11.36 0.56 -0.55
C LYS A 35 10.95 -0.74 -1.23
N ALA A 36 10.90 -0.72 -2.57
CA ALA A 36 10.50 -1.89 -3.35
C ALA A 36 11.39 -3.13 -3.11
N SER A 37 12.69 -2.95 -2.96
CA SER A 37 13.65 -4.05 -2.69
C SER A 37 13.40 -4.71 -1.34
N ASP A 38 13.14 -3.90 -0.33
CA ASP A 38 13.05 -4.33 1.06
C ASP A 38 11.75 -5.15 1.23
N VAL A 39 10.64 -4.61 0.75
CA VAL A 39 9.35 -5.33 0.71
C VAL A 39 9.43 -6.60 -0.14
N ALA A 40 10.11 -6.56 -1.29
CA ALA A 40 10.28 -7.74 -2.14
C ALA A 40 11.02 -8.87 -1.40
N HIS A 41 12.08 -8.51 -0.65
CA HIS A 41 12.84 -9.44 0.17
C HIS A 41 11.98 -10.01 1.32
N GLU A 42 11.35 -9.16 2.11
CA GLU A 42 10.52 -9.54 3.27
C GLU A 42 9.34 -10.43 2.88
N THR A 43 8.74 -10.18 1.71
CA THR A 43 7.53 -10.88 1.25
C THR A 43 7.83 -12.04 0.29
N SER A 44 9.10 -12.33 0.02
CA SER A 44 9.53 -13.32 -0.98
C SER A 44 8.86 -13.13 -2.36
N ARG A 45 8.74 -11.88 -2.81
CA ARG A 45 8.17 -11.50 -4.11
C ARG A 45 9.22 -10.88 -5.02
N SER A 46 8.96 -10.82 -6.32
CA SER A 46 9.85 -10.10 -7.23
C SER A 46 9.73 -8.58 -7.04
N THR A 47 10.83 -7.86 -7.24
CA THR A 47 10.85 -6.40 -7.19
C THR A 47 9.88 -5.79 -8.21
N GLN A 48 9.68 -6.42 -9.38
CA GLN A 48 8.70 -5.99 -10.38
C GLN A 48 7.26 -6.12 -9.87
N ASN A 49 6.95 -7.20 -9.14
CA ASN A 49 5.65 -7.41 -8.54
C ASN A 49 5.33 -6.32 -7.51
N ILE A 50 6.29 -6.02 -6.62
CA ILE A 50 6.16 -4.96 -5.62
C ILE A 50 6.12 -3.57 -6.24
N SER A 51 6.96 -3.29 -7.24
CA SER A 51 6.96 -2.00 -7.95
C SER A 51 5.62 -1.72 -8.63
N ARG A 52 4.96 -2.75 -9.17
CA ARG A 52 3.61 -2.64 -9.71
C ARG A 52 2.60 -2.31 -8.62
N ALA A 53 2.66 -2.99 -7.47
CA ALA A 53 1.76 -2.71 -6.36
C ALA A 53 1.95 -1.27 -5.83
N LEU A 54 3.20 -0.82 -5.67
CA LEU A 54 3.52 0.55 -5.24
C LEU A 54 2.90 1.57 -6.19
N LYS A 55 3.05 1.37 -7.51
CA LYS A 55 2.44 2.27 -8.49
C LYS A 55 0.91 2.27 -8.41
N GLU A 56 0.29 1.10 -8.32
CA GLU A 56 -1.16 0.98 -8.21
C GLU A 56 -1.72 1.66 -6.95
N LEU A 57 -1.05 1.53 -5.80
CA LEU A 57 -1.45 2.17 -4.55
C LEU A 57 -1.21 3.68 -4.57
N GLU A 58 -0.11 4.14 -5.17
CA GLU A 58 0.19 5.56 -5.36
C GLU A 58 -0.88 6.22 -6.25
N ASP A 59 -1.25 5.57 -7.36
CA ASP A 59 -2.29 6.05 -8.27
C ASP A 59 -3.68 6.09 -7.62
N LYS A 60 -3.89 5.29 -6.56
CA LYS A 60 -5.10 5.33 -5.73
C LYS A 60 -5.01 6.30 -4.54
N GLY A 61 -3.87 6.97 -4.35
CA GLY A 61 -3.65 7.88 -3.23
C GLY A 61 -3.56 7.20 -1.86
N LEU A 62 -3.32 5.88 -1.83
CA LEU A 62 -3.15 5.12 -0.58
C LEU A 62 -1.73 5.27 -0.03
N ILE A 63 -0.77 5.52 -0.90
CA ILE A 63 0.62 5.80 -0.54
C ILE A 63 1.12 7.02 -1.32
N GLU A 64 2.21 7.61 -0.87
CA GLU A 64 2.91 8.67 -1.59
C GLU A 64 4.40 8.36 -1.72
N CYS A 65 5.00 8.75 -2.84
CA CYS A 65 6.44 8.71 -3.04
C CYS A 65 7.11 9.95 -2.44
N LEU A 66 8.03 9.74 -1.50
CA LEU A 66 8.78 10.80 -0.82
C LEU A 66 9.99 11.29 -1.61
N THR A 67 10.34 10.60 -2.69
CA THR A 67 11.54 10.86 -3.52
C THR A 67 11.21 10.76 -5.01
N PRO A 68 10.21 11.52 -5.50
CA PRO A 68 9.71 11.40 -6.87
C PRO A 68 10.77 11.74 -7.93
N GLU A 69 11.77 12.55 -7.58
CA GLU A 69 12.89 12.95 -8.43
C GLU A 69 13.89 11.81 -8.69
N LYS A 70 13.84 10.74 -7.90
CA LYS A 70 14.72 9.58 -8.08
C LYS A 70 14.13 8.61 -9.08
N ILE A 71 14.99 8.04 -9.93
CA ILE A 71 14.61 6.93 -10.83
C ILE A 71 14.63 5.60 -10.06
N THR A 72 15.62 5.39 -9.20
CA THR A 72 15.81 4.19 -8.37
C THR A 72 15.82 4.56 -6.88
N TRP A 73 15.66 3.59 -5.98
CA TRP A 73 15.66 3.80 -4.52
C TRP A 73 14.55 4.71 -3.99
N LYS A 74 13.43 4.78 -4.72
CA LYS A 74 12.23 5.48 -4.28
C LYS A 74 11.74 4.96 -2.93
N LYS A 75 11.32 5.88 -2.08
CA LYS A 75 10.77 5.67 -0.74
C LYS A 75 9.30 6.02 -0.73
N TYR A 76 8.48 5.20 -0.08
CA TYR A 76 7.04 5.38 -0.01
C TYR A 76 6.54 5.32 1.43
N MET A 77 5.46 6.03 1.72
CA MET A 77 4.75 5.96 3.01
C MET A 77 3.24 5.95 2.80
N LEU A 78 2.49 5.47 3.80
CA LEU A 78 1.03 5.53 3.79
C LEU A 78 0.54 6.97 3.93
N THR A 79 -0.43 7.34 3.10
CA THR A 79 -1.23 8.56 3.32
C THR A 79 -2.21 8.32 4.48
N ASP A 80 -2.93 9.35 4.92
CA ASP A 80 -3.96 9.17 5.95
C ASP A 80 -5.08 8.22 5.47
N MET A 81 -5.47 8.29 4.19
CA MET A 81 -6.41 7.34 3.60
C MET A 81 -5.84 5.92 3.54
N GLY A 82 -4.54 5.79 3.26
CA GLY A 82 -3.84 4.50 3.33
C GLY A 82 -3.87 3.88 4.72
N LYS A 83 -3.68 4.68 5.76
CA LYS A 83 -3.75 4.24 7.16
C LYS A 83 -5.17 3.77 7.51
N ASP A 84 -6.19 4.56 7.19
CA ASP A 84 -7.60 4.20 7.42
C ASP A 84 -7.95 2.85 6.76
N VAL A 85 -7.49 2.62 5.53
CA VAL A 85 -7.69 1.33 4.82
C VAL A 85 -6.89 0.19 5.46
N LEU A 86 -5.67 0.45 5.93
CA LEU A 86 -4.86 -0.56 6.62
C LEU A 86 -5.48 -0.98 7.94
N ASP A 87 -6.01 -0.04 8.71
CA ASP A 87 -6.68 -0.30 9.99
C ASP A 87 -7.93 -1.18 9.78
N GLU A 88 -8.76 -0.85 8.79
CA GLU A 88 -9.94 -1.65 8.42
C GLU A 88 -9.59 -3.04 7.88
N LEU A 89 -8.44 -3.19 7.20
CA LEU A 89 -7.94 -4.51 6.78
C LEU A 89 -7.55 -5.35 8.00
N ASP A 90 -6.90 -4.73 8.99
CA ASP A 90 -6.46 -5.39 10.22
C ASP A 90 -7.64 -5.87 11.05
N GLU A 91 -8.68 -5.04 11.20
CA GLU A 91 -9.86 -5.41 11.98
C GLU A 91 -10.70 -6.53 11.36
N LYS A 92 -10.75 -6.63 10.01
CA LYS A 92 -11.68 -7.54 9.31
C LYS A 92 -11.04 -8.82 8.81
N TYR A 93 -9.75 -8.82 8.53
CA TYR A 93 -9.08 -9.92 7.83
C TYR A 93 -7.90 -10.52 8.59
N PHE A 94 -7.44 -9.90 9.69
CA PHE A 94 -6.34 -10.38 10.53
C PHE A 94 -6.80 -10.55 11.99
#